data_AF-A0A314YX23-F1
#
_entry.id   AF-A0A314YX23-F1
#
_cell.length_a   1.000
_cell.length_b   1.000
_cell.length_c   1.000
_cell.angle_alpha   90.00
_cell.angle_beta   90.00
_cell.angle_gamma   90.00
#
_symmetry.space_group_name_H-M   'P 1'
#
loop_
_entity.id
_entity.type
_entity.pdbx_description
1 polymer ?
#
loop_
_entity_poly.entity_id
_entity_poly.type
_entity_poly.pdbx_seq_one_letter_code
_entity_poly.pdbx_strand_id
1 'polypeptide(L)'
;MTLMPCEPYLVGSGPGTPAVPCCAGVQTLVSEASSTEIRRSLCECLKKAAAGMKIDPGRLKAMPDYCKVSMPVPLDPAVDCSKVPLF
;
A
#
# COMPACT_ATOMS: atom_id res chain seq x y z
N MET A 1 -10.49 -6.33 -2.03
CA MET A 1 -11.32 -5.29 -1.38
C MET A 1 -10.71 -4.74 -0.07
N THR A 2 -9.53 -5.18 0.36
CA THR A 2 -8.92 -4.82 1.65
C THR A 2 -8.43 -3.36 1.75
N LEU A 3 -8.15 -2.69 0.61
CA LEU A 3 -7.58 -1.33 0.59
C LEU A 3 -8.49 -0.24 0.05
N MET A 4 -9.71 -0.56 -0.39
CA MET A 4 -10.67 0.47 -0.84
C MET A 4 -10.90 1.58 0.20
N PRO A 5 -10.93 1.29 1.53
CA PRO A 5 -11.05 2.35 2.53
C PRO A 5 -9.89 3.35 2.55
N CYS A 6 -8.76 3.04 1.91
CA CYS A 6 -7.58 3.91 1.83
C CYS A 6 -7.68 4.97 0.73
N GLU A 7 -8.54 4.76 -0.27
CA GLU A 7 -8.61 5.63 -1.45
C GLU A 7 -8.79 7.11 -1.10
N PRO A 8 -9.75 7.53 -0.25
CA PRO A 8 -9.94 8.96 0.05
C PRO A 8 -8.71 9.60 0.67
N TYR A 9 -7.98 8.87 1.52
CA TYR A 9 -6.72 9.34 2.06
C TYR A 9 -5.67 9.45 0.95
N LEU A 10 -5.45 8.38 0.19
CA LEU A 10 -4.40 8.28 -0.82
C LEU A 10 -4.54 9.30 -1.96
N VAL A 11 -5.76 9.66 -2.35
CA VAL A 11 -6.00 10.62 -3.46
C VAL A 11 -6.17 12.06 -3.01
N GLY A 12 -6.04 12.34 -1.71
CA GLY A 12 -6.15 13.70 -1.20
C GLY A 12 -7.57 14.21 -0.94
N SER A 13 -8.61 13.43 -1.25
CA SER A 13 -10.01 13.87 -1.13
C SER A 13 -10.60 13.72 0.28
N GLY A 14 -9.97 12.91 1.12
CA GLY A 14 -10.37 12.64 2.50
C GLY A 14 -9.45 13.28 3.55
N PRO A 15 -9.65 12.94 4.84
CA PRO A 15 -8.91 13.48 5.97
C PRO A 15 -7.39 13.36 5.81
N GLY A 16 -6.65 14.19 6.55
CA GLY A 16 -5.18 14.17 6.58
C GLY A 16 -4.56 12.90 7.20
N THR A 17 -5.38 11.96 7.66
CA THR A 17 -4.96 10.67 8.24
C THR A 17 -5.77 9.53 7.64
N PRO A 18 -5.20 8.31 7.50
CA PRO A 18 -5.94 7.16 7.03
C PRO A 18 -7.10 6.79 7.96
N ALA A 19 -8.19 6.26 7.40
CA ALA A 19 -9.28 5.71 8.19
C ALA A 19 -8.84 4.43 8.93
N VAL A 20 -9.42 4.16 10.11
CA VAL A 20 -9.18 2.90 10.85
C VAL A 20 -9.30 1.64 9.97
N PRO A 21 -10.36 1.45 9.15
CA PRO A 21 -10.45 0.29 8.26
C PRO A 21 -9.37 0.26 7.18
N CYS A 22 -8.82 1.40 6.77
CA CYS A 22 -7.67 1.43 5.86
C CYS A 22 -6.45 0.83 6.53
N CYS A 23 -6.09 1.28 7.74
CA CYS A 23 -4.93 0.77 8.44
C CYS A 23 -5.08 -0.72 8.82
N ALA A 24 -6.28 -1.17 9.18
CA ALA A 24 -6.55 -2.59 9.40
C ALA A 24 -6.28 -3.41 8.13
N GLY A 25 -6.77 -2.98 6.97
CA GLY A 25 -6.52 -3.65 5.69
C GLY A 25 -5.03 -3.67 5.31
N VAL A 26 -4.31 -2.57 5.57
CA VAL A 26 -2.86 -2.50 5.36
C VAL A 26 -2.11 -3.48 6.27
N GLN A 27 -2.46 -3.55 7.57
CA GLN A 27 -1.85 -4.47 8.52
C GLN A 27 -2.08 -5.93 8.12
N THR A 28 -3.30 -6.29 7.70
CA THR A 28 -3.61 -7.62 7.17
C THR A 28 -2.71 -7.96 5.99
N LEU A 29 -2.58 -7.07 5.00
CA LEU A 29 -1.72 -7.32 3.84
C LEU A 29 -0.25 -7.50 4.22
N VAL A 30 0.25 -6.72 5.17
CA VAL A 30 1.63 -6.87 5.68
C VAL A 30 1.81 -8.23 6.35
N SER A 31 0.83 -8.71 7.11
CA SER A 31 0.87 -10.02 7.75
C SER A 31 0.82 -11.18 6.74
N GLU A 32 0.11 -11.00 5.63
CA GLU A 32 0.00 -11.99 4.55
C GLU A 32 1.24 -12.05 3.65
N ALA A 33 2.04 -10.98 3.62
CA ALA A 33 3.27 -10.85 2.82
C ALA A 33 4.46 -11.67 3.37
N SER A 34 4.20 -12.94 3.71
CA SER A 34 5.11 -13.86 4.38
C SER A 34 6.17 -14.47 3.45
N SER A 35 5.91 -14.53 2.14
CA SER A 35 6.84 -15.06 1.13
C SER A 35 7.14 -14.05 0.02
N THR A 36 8.24 -14.24 -0.68
CA THR A 36 8.63 -13.39 -1.81
C THR A 36 7.62 -13.44 -2.95
N GLU A 37 7.05 -14.60 -3.23
CA GLU A 37 6.02 -14.77 -4.26
C GLU A 37 4.76 -13.97 -3.92
N ILE A 38 4.35 -13.99 -2.65
CA ILE A 38 3.22 -13.19 -2.17
C ILE A 38 3.57 -11.70 -2.26
N ARG A 39 4.76 -11.28 -1.82
CA ARG A 39 5.21 -9.87 -1.92
C ARG A 39 5.20 -9.34 -3.34
N ARG A 40 5.66 -10.14 -4.33
CA ARG A 40 5.59 -9.76 -5.75
C ARG A 40 4.15 -9.64 -6.24
N SER A 41 3.30 -10.60 -5.89
CA SER A 41 1.88 -10.59 -6.25
C SER A 41 1.15 -9.38 -5.65
N LEU A 42 1.45 -9.05 -4.39
CA LEU A 42 0.94 -7.87 -3.71
C LEU A 42 1.45 -6.58 -4.37
N CYS A 43 2.72 -6.49 -4.70
CA CYS A 43 3.29 -5.35 -5.42
C CYS A 43 2.56 -5.11 -6.74
N GLU A 44 2.35 -6.14 -7.56
CA GLU A 44 1.62 -6.04 -8.83
C GLU A 44 0.15 -5.64 -8.61
N CYS A 45 -0.49 -6.18 -7.58
CA CYS A 45 -1.86 -5.81 -7.21
C CYS A 45 -1.95 -4.32 -6.84
N LEU A 46 -1.04 -3.84 -5.99
CA LEU A 46 -0.97 -2.45 -5.56
C LEU A 46 -0.68 -1.52 -6.74
N LYS A 47 0.24 -1.90 -7.63
CA LYS A 47 0.57 -1.14 -8.85
C LYS A 47 -0.63 -0.99 -9.77
N LYS A 48 -1.39 -2.08 -10.01
CA LYS A 48 -2.61 -2.03 -10.82
C LYS A 48 -3.70 -1.19 -10.17
N ALA A 49 -3.90 -1.31 -8.85
CA ALA A 49 -4.85 -0.47 -8.14
C ALA A 49 -4.46 1.01 -8.24
N ALA A 50 -3.17 1.32 -8.06
CA ALA A 50 -2.62 2.67 -8.16
C ALA A 50 -2.77 3.28 -9.56
N ALA A 51 -2.70 2.48 -10.63
CA ALA A 51 -2.82 2.97 -12.00
C ALA A 51 -4.17 3.65 -12.29
N GLY A 52 -5.24 3.27 -11.59
CA GLY A 52 -6.56 3.89 -11.70
C GLY A 52 -6.77 5.12 -10.80
N MET A 53 -5.81 5.46 -9.95
CA MET A 53 -5.96 6.48 -8.92
C MET A 53 -4.90 7.58 -9.07
N LYS A 54 -5.31 8.84 -8.91
CA LYS A 54 -4.37 9.95 -8.78
C LYS A 54 -3.83 10.02 -7.35
N ILE A 55 -2.92 9.12 -7.02
CA ILE A 55 -2.33 9.03 -5.68
C ILE A 55 -1.46 10.26 -5.39
N ASP A 56 -1.61 10.81 -4.20
CA ASP A 56 -0.70 11.79 -3.60
C ASP A 56 0.56 11.06 -3.07
N PRO A 57 1.75 11.32 -3.65
CA PRO A 57 2.97 10.62 -3.24
C PRO A 57 3.40 10.91 -1.80
N GLY A 58 3.08 12.08 -1.26
CA GLY A 58 3.38 12.45 0.12
C GLY A 58 2.53 11.64 1.10
N ARG A 59 1.24 11.51 0.82
CA ARG A 59 0.33 10.68 1.62
C ARG A 59 0.66 9.20 1.53
N LEU A 60 0.99 8.69 0.34
CA LEU A 60 1.44 7.31 0.17
C LEU A 60 2.68 7.01 1.03
N LYS A 61 3.68 7.91 1.03
CA LYS A 61 4.90 7.77 1.82
C LYS A 61 4.66 7.86 3.33
N ALA A 62 3.70 8.68 3.77
CA ALA A 62 3.36 8.83 5.19
C ALA A 62 2.46 7.70 5.73
N MET A 63 1.80 6.93 4.85
CA MET A 63 0.86 5.88 5.23
C MET A 63 1.43 4.83 6.20
N PRO A 64 2.65 4.27 6.00
CA PRO A 64 3.22 3.29 6.93
C PRO A 64 3.36 3.84 8.35
N ASP A 65 3.79 5.09 8.50
CA ASP A 65 3.99 5.74 9.79
C ASP A 65 2.66 6.01 10.51
N TYR A 66 1.61 6.37 9.77
CA TYR A 66 0.26 6.52 10.32
C TYR A 66 -0.33 5.18 10.76
N CYS A 67 -0.20 4.15 9.93
CA CYS A 67 -0.77 2.83 10.21
C CYS A 67 0.11 1.95 11.11
N LYS A 68 1.29 2.44 11.51
CA LYS A 68 2.27 1.75 12.36
C LYS A 68 2.69 0.40 11.78
N VAL A 69 2.94 0.36 10.47
CA VAL A 69 3.39 -0.84 9.76
C VAL A 69 4.77 -0.67 9.18
N SER A 70 5.54 -1.75 9.15
CA SER A 70 6.74 -1.86 8.32
C SER A 70 6.33 -2.50 7.00
N MET A 71 6.35 -1.74 5.92
CA MET A 71 5.93 -2.25 4.61
C MET A 71 6.99 -3.20 4.03
N PRO A 72 6.62 -4.45 3.70
CA PRO A 72 7.54 -5.43 3.12
C PRO A 72 7.71 -5.26 1.59
N VAL A 73 7.01 -4.28 1.01
CA VAL A 73 7.05 -3.94 -0.41
C VAL A 73 7.27 -2.44 -0.59
N PRO A 74 7.97 -2.01 -1.66
CA PRO A 74 8.13 -0.59 -1.94
C PRO A 74 6.78 0.07 -2.26
N LEU A 75 6.51 1.22 -1.65
CA LEU A 75 5.34 2.05 -1.95
C LEU A 75 5.68 3.10 -3.01
N ASP A 76 5.88 2.62 -4.24
CA ASP A 76 6.16 3.47 -5.39
C ASP A 76 5.31 3.01 -6.60
N PRO A 77 4.47 3.87 -7.18
CA PRO A 77 3.70 3.53 -8.38
C PRO A 77 4.58 3.10 -9.58
N ALA A 78 5.84 3.54 -9.62
CA ALA A 78 6.81 3.20 -10.66
C ALA A 78 7.70 2.01 -10.28
N VAL A 79 7.44 1.33 -9.16
CA VAL A 79 8.25 0.18 -8.74
C VAL A 79 8.25 -0.93 -9.80
N ASP A 80 9.43 -1.52 -9.98
CA ASP A 80 9.59 -2.79 -10.67
C ASP A 80 9.38 -3.93 -9.68
N CYS A 81 8.18 -4.51 -9.68
CA CYS A 81 7.81 -5.57 -8.75
C CYS A 81 8.63 -6.86 -8.92
N SER A 82 9.30 -7.06 -10.07
CA SER A 82 10.19 -8.20 -10.27
C SER A 82 11.45 -8.13 -9.38
N LYS A 83 11.84 -6.90 -9.01
CA LYS A 83 13.02 -6.60 -8.19
C LYS A 83 12.75 -6.57 -6.69
N VAL A 84 11.51 -6.84 -6.26
CA VAL A 84 11.21 -6.99 -4.84
C VAL A 84 12.07 -8.15 -4.29
N PRO A 85 12.97 -7.90 -3.31
CA PRO A 85 14.00 -8.85 -2.92
C PRO A 85 13.41 -10.18 -2.43
N LEU A 86 14.10 -11.27 -2.78
CA LEU A 86 14.10 -12.51 -2.01
C LEU A 86 14.82 -12.17 -0.70
N PHE A 87 14.08 -11.90 0.36
CA PHE A 87 14.70 -11.85 1.70
C PHE A 87 14.91 -13.27 2.20
#